data_AF-A0A946SSP4-F1
#
_entry.id   AF-A0A946SSP4-F1
#
_cell.length_a   1.000
_cell.length_b   1.000
_cell.length_c   1.000
_cell.angle_alpha   90.00
_cell.angle_beta   90.00
_cell.angle_gamma   90.00
#
_symmetry.space_group_name_H-M   'P 1'
#
loop_
_entity.id
_entity.type
_entity.pdbx_description
1 polymer ?
#
loop_
_entity_poly.entity_id
_entity_poly.type
_entity_poly.pdbx_seq_one_letter_code
_entity_poly.pdbx_strand_id
1 'polypeptide(L)'
;MELDLLFDRYMIFAGDRLHGEDVALTAGVAWVDGVRCVFVAADERLSSAAAYGKATRMVGLADRTGAPCVCVGSTATSHLDRVTDARSAGALDTYVRTLVTSDALRVAVLEGGAPTHLADDFDAIVSPSTGDGASHGSYALGDMASARGALAAVLRGLAAGTHDETPFA
;
A
#
# COMPACT_ATOMS: atom_id res chain seq x y z
N MET A 1 2.52 7.51 10.71
CA MET A 1 1.25 7.47 9.96
C MET A 1 0.05 7.15 10.86
N GLU A 2 -1.08 7.84 10.66
CA GLU A 2 -2.33 7.62 11.43
C GLU A 2 -3.33 6.75 10.63
N LEU A 3 -3.26 5.43 10.80
CA LEU A 3 -4.15 4.46 10.12
C LEU A 3 -5.64 4.66 10.47
N ASP A 4 -5.92 5.19 11.67
CA ASP A 4 -7.28 5.48 12.15
C ASP A 4 -7.99 6.55 11.32
N LEU A 5 -7.24 7.42 10.63
CA LEU A 5 -7.82 8.40 9.71
C LEU A 5 -8.18 7.78 8.36
N LEU A 6 -7.47 6.73 7.94
CA LEU A 6 -7.64 6.10 6.63
C LEU A 6 -8.69 4.99 6.66
N PHE A 7 -8.76 4.22 7.75
CA PHE A 7 -9.58 3.02 7.86
C PHE A 7 -10.66 3.17 8.95
N ASP A 8 -11.84 2.59 8.71
CA ASP A 8 -12.90 2.50 9.73
C ASP A 8 -12.50 1.56 10.87
N ARG A 9 -11.94 0.43 10.48
CA ARG A 9 -11.56 -0.69 11.33
C ARG A 9 -10.40 -1.41 10.66
N TYR A 10 -9.50 -1.97 11.45
CA TYR A 10 -8.44 -2.82 10.94
C TYR A 10 -7.99 -3.86 11.97
N MET A 11 -7.39 -4.93 11.46
CA MET A 11 -6.70 -5.95 12.24
C MET A 11 -5.27 -6.06 11.73
N ILE A 12 -4.30 -5.84 12.61
CA ILE A 12 -2.87 -5.95 12.29
C ILE A 12 -2.45 -7.41 12.40
N PHE A 13 -1.69 -7.88 11.41
CA PHE A 13 -1.05 -9.18 11.45
C PHE A 13 0.43 -9.02 11.76
N ALA A 14 0.89 -9.78 12.76
CA ALA A 14 2.30 -9.88 13.08
C ALA A 14 3.00 -10.90 12.18
N GLY A 15 4.25 -10.59 11.86
CA GLY A 15 5.29 -11.44 11.33
C GLY A 15 5.12 -11.89 9.89
N ASP A 16 6.25 -12.22 9.28
CA ASP A 16 6.34 -12.90 7.99
C ASP A 16 6.26 -14.44 8.11
N ARG A 17 6.29 -14.97 9.33
CA ARG A 17 6.33 -16.40 9.69
C ARG A 17 7.65 -17.13 9.40
N LEU A 18 8.71 -16.40 9.04
CA LEU A 18 10.01 -16.98 8.71
C LEU A 18 11.16 -16.24 9.41
N HIS A 19 11.28 -14.94 9.19
CA HIS A 19 12.35 -14.10 9.72
C HIS A 19 11.94 -13.36 11.00
N GLY A 20 10.65 -13.15 11.25
CA GLY A 20 10.13 -12.51 12.46
C GLY A 20 9.17 -11.37 12.14
N GLU A 21 9.11 -10.39 13.04
CA GLU A 21 8.33 -9.16 12.86
C GLU A 21 9.27 -8.00 12.52
N ASP A 22 8.87 -7.19 11.54
CA ASP A 22 9.48 -5.90 11.27
C ASP A 22 8.51 -4.80 11.67
N VAL A 23 8.95 -3.94 12.60
CA VAL A 23 8.15 -2.83 13.12
C VAL A 23 8.04 -1.66 12.14
N ALA A 24 8.92 -1.59 11.13
CA ALA A 24 8.85 -0.59 10.08
C ALA A 24 7.68 -0.85 9.12
N LEU A 25 7.13 -2.08 9.09
CA LEU A 25 5.99 -2.44 8.26
C LEU A 25 4.77 -2.84 9.11
N THR A 26 3.74 -2.01 9.07
CA THR A 26 2.41 -2.36 9.58
C THR A 26 1.57 -2.93 8.45
N ALA A 27 0.91 -4.06 8.68
CA ALA A 27 0.13 -4.72 7.64
C ALA A 27 -1.03 -5.54 8.20
N GLY A 28 -2.08 -5.71 7.42
CA GLY A 28 -3.28 -6.39 7.91
C GLY A 28 -4.47 -6.32 6.99
N VAL A 29 -5.66 -6.48 7.58
CA VAL A 29 -6.96 -6.33 6.88
C VAL A 29 -7.66 -5.11 7.45
N ALA A 30 -8.24 -4.31 6.58
CA ALA A 30 -8.95 -3.09 6.95
C ALA A 30 -10.30 -2.98 6.22
N TRP A 31 -11.10 -2.02 6.65
CA TRP A 31 -12.37 -1.65 6.04
C TRP A 31 -12.43 -0.15 5.80
N VAL A 32 -12.96 0.23 4.64
CA VAL A 32 -13.28 1.61 4.27
C VAL A 32 -14.68 1.61 3.68
N ASP A 33 -15.61 2.32 4.31
CA ASP A 33 -17.02 2.41 3.94
C ASP A 33 -17.66 1.01 3.72
N GLY A 34 -17.27 0.05 4.56
CA GLY A 34 -17.73 -1.34 4.52
C GLY A 34 -17.03 -2.23 3.48
N VAL A 35 -16.19 -1.68 2.60
CA VAL A 35 -15.38 -2.47 1.65
C VAL A 35 -14.13 -2.99 2.36
N ARG A 36 -13.91 -4.31 2.28
CA ARG A 36 -12.73 -4.96 2.85
C ARG A 36 -11.52 -4.78 1.93
N CYS A 37 -10.39 -4.38 2.49
CA CYS A 37 -9.09 -4.38 1.81
C CYS A 37 -8.02 -5.07 2.67
N VAL A 38 -6.97 -5.53 2.01
CA VAL A 38 -5.70 -5.84 2.67
C VAL A 38 -4.84 -4.59 2.59
N PHE A 39 -4.01 -4.33 3.60
CA PHE A 39 -3.11 -3.18 3.56
C PHE A 39 -1.69 -3.53 3.98
N VAL A 40 -0.74 -2.80 3.41
CA VAL A 40 0.67 -2.72 3.81
C VAL A 40 1.03 -1.25 3.94
N ALA A 41 1.70 -0.88 5.01
CA ALA A 41 1.87 0.52 5.37
C ALA A 41 3.21 0.72 6.11
N ALA A 42 4.01 1.67 5.64
CA ALA A 42 5.31 2.00 6.21
C ALA A 42 5.61 3.48 5.97
N ASP A 43 6.11 4.15 7.02
CA ASP A 43 6.57 5.54 6.94
C ASP A 43 7.94 5.58 6.26
N GLU A 44 8.78 4.59 6.55
CA GLU A 44 10.14 4.46 6.03
C GLU A 44 10.25 3.35 4.97
N ARG A 45 11.37 3.37 4.24
CA ARG A 45 11.68 2.37 3.22
C ARG A 45 11.83 0.99 3.84
N LEU A 46 11.25 -0.01 3.16
CA LEU A 46 11.49 -1.40 3.54
C LEU A 46 12.93 -1.77 3.20
N SER A 47 13.61 -2.40 4.14
CA SER A 47 15.02 -2.79 3.96
C SER A 47 15.35 -4.17 4.50
N SER A 48 14.38 -4.85 5.13
CA SER A 48 14.61 -6.15 5.76
C SER A 48 13.84 -7.28 5.08
N ALA A 49 14.39 -8.49 5.20
CA ALA A 49 13.73 -9.71 4.77
C ALA A 49 12.37 -9.95 5.45
N ALA A 50 12.22 -9.57 6.72
CA ALA A 50 10.97 -9.72 7.45
C ALA A 50 9.88 -8.76 6.91
N ALA A 51 10.25 -7.53 6.56
CA ALA A 51 9.35 -6.58 5.93
C ALA A 51 8.87 -7.09 4.56
N TYR A 52 9.80 -7.46 3.66
CA TYR A 52 9.42 -7.98 2.34
C TYR A 52 8.63 -9.30 2.42
N GLY A 53 8.97 -10.19 3.36
CA GLY A 53 8.22 -11.42 3.58
C GLY A 53 6.79 -11.16 4.05
N LYS A 54 6.60 -10.20 4.97
CA LYS A 54 5.28 -9.79 5.45
C LYS A 54 4.46 -9.11 4.34
N ALA A 55 5.07 -8.25 3.53
CA ALA A 55 4.43 -7.63 2.36
C ALA A 55 3.99 -8.69 1.33
N THR A 56 4.87 -9.63 0.98
CA THR A 56 4.57 -10.79 0.10
C THR A 56 3.36 -11.57 0.60
N ARG A 57 3.32 -11.85 1.90
CA ARG A 57 2.20 -12.57 2.53
C ARG A 57 0.88 -11.81 2.40
N MET A 58 0.91 -10.47 2.47
CA MET A 58 -0.28 -9.64 2.33
C MET A 58 -0.79 -9.60 0.90
N VAL A 59 0.10 -9.43 -0.09
CA VAL A 59 -0.29 -9.50 -1.50
C VAL A 59 -0.93 -10.86 -1.81
N GLY A 60 -0.31 -11.96 -1.37
CA GLY A 60 -0.93 -13.28 -1.53
C GLY A 60 -2.23 -13.46 -0.75
N LEU A 61 -2.47 -12.71 0.33
CA LEU A 61 -3.76 -12.72 1.02
C LEU A 61 -4.83 -11.95 0.25
N ALA A 62 -4.48 -10.79 -0.31
CA ALA A 62 -5.35 -10.01 -1.18
C ALA A 62 -5.82 -10.87 -2.35
N ASP A 63 -4.87 -11.51 -3.04
CA ASP A 63 -5.10 -12.41 -4.17
C ASP A 63 -6.08 -13.54 -3.83
N ARG A 64 -5.81 -14.30 -2.76
CA ARG A 64 -6.69 -15.40 -2.32
C ARG A 64 -8.09 -14.97 -1.88
N THR A 65 -8.26 -13.72 -1.46
CA THR A 65 -9.54 -13.23 -0.90
C THR A 65 -10.31 -12.34 -1.87
N GLY A 66 -9.73 -12.02 -3.03
CA GLY A 66 -10.26 -11.05 -3.99
C GLY A 66 -10.37 -9.63 -3.43
N ALA A 67 -9.72 -9.34 -2.29
CA ALA A 67 -9.76 -8.01 -1.68
C ALA A 67 -8.63 -7.15 -2.27
N PRO A 68 -8.86 -5.86 -2.56
CA PRO A 68 -7.79 -4.98 -3.00
C PRO A 68 -6.66 -4.87 -1.96
N CYS A 69 -5.42 -4.78 -2.44
CA CYS A 69 -4.23 -4.53 -1.63
C CYS A 69 -3.88 -3.04 -1.64
N VAL A 70 -4.04 -2.37 -0.52
CA VAL A 70 -3.74 -0.94 -0.33
C VAL A 70 -2.32 -0.78 0.21
N CYS A 71 -1.44 -0.16 -0.58
CA CYS A 71 -0.07 0.16 -0.20
C CYS A 71 0.00 1.62 0.23
N VAL A 72 0.35 1.88 1.50
CA VAL A 72 0.39 3.23 2.09
C VAL A 72 1.83 3.69 2.31
N GLY A 73 2.08 4.95 1.99
CA GLY A 73 3.36 5.61 2.24
C GLY A 73 4.50 5.01 1.41
N SER A 74 5.64 4.79 2.06
CA SER A 74 6.85 4.27 1.42
C SER A 74 6.68 2.86 0.85
N THR A 75 5.70 2.07 1.30
CA THR A 75 5.47 0.70 0.77
C THR A 75 5.09 0.66 -0.70
N ALA A 76 4.46 1.73 -1.21
CA ALA A 76 4.10 1.83 -2.61
C ALA A 76 5.33 1.85 -3.54
N THR A 77 6.49 2.31 -3.03
CA THR A 77 7.72 2.50 -3.81
C THR A 77 8.88 1.62 -3.35
N SER A 78 8.78 0.95 -2.19
CA SER A 78 9.91 0.27 -1.52
C SER A 78 10.55 -0.91 -2.29
N HIS A 79 9.94 -1.37 -3.38
CA HIS A 79 10.53 -2.42 -4.23
C HIS A 79 11.56 -1.86 -5.23
N LEU A 80 11.61 -0.54 -5.39
CA LEU A 80 12.57 0.17 -6.23
C LEU A 80 13.90 0.44 -5.51
N ASP A 81 13.96 0.16 -4.21
CA ASP A 81 15.11 0.46 -3.37
C ASP A 81 16.22 -0.58 -3.47
N ARG A 82 17.45 -0.12 -3.21
CA ARG A 82 18.63 -0.98 -3.20
C ARG A 82 18.78 -1.67 -1.85
N VAL A 83 18.80 -3.00 -1.89
CA VAL A 83 19.09 -3.85 -0.72
C VAL A 83 20.54 -4.32 -0.75
N THR A 84 21.22 -4.30 0.40
CA THR A 84 22.67 -4.57 0.49
C THR A 84 23.01 -5.97 0.99
N ASP A 85 22.11 -6.63 1.72
CA ASP A 85 22.33 -7.99 2.21
C ASP A 85 21.60 -9.05 1.37
N ALA A 86 22.22 -10.22 1.23
CA ALA A 86 21.72 -11.29 0.36
C ALA A 86 20.36 -11.86 0.80
N ARG A 87 20.06 -11.86 2.11
CA ARG A 87 18.81 -12.42 2.63
C ARG A 87 17.65 -11.50 2.26
N SER A 88 17.77 -10.20 2.54
CA SER A 88 16.75 -9.22 2.20
C SER A 88 16.62 -9.07 0.68
N ALA A 89 17.71 -9.22 -0.08
CA ALA A 89 17.66 -9.23 -1.55
C ALA A 89 16.81 -10.40 -2.10
N GLY A 90 16.97 -11.62 -1.54
CA GLY A 90 16.12 -12.76 -1.93
C GLY A 90 14.65 -12.60 -1.54
N ALA A 91 14.39 -11.96 -0.40
CA ALA A 91 13.03 -11.63 0.03
C ALA A 91 12.39 -10.55 -0.87
N LEU A 92 13.16 -9.53 -1.28
CA LEU A 92 12.73 -8.52 -2.25
C LEU A 92 12.43 -9.16 -3.61
N ASP A 93 13.29 -10.04 -4.12
CA ASP A 93 13.05 -10.75 -5.39
C ASP A 93 11.74 -11.55 -5.33
N THR A 94 11.50 -12.24 -4.21
CA THR A 94 10.25 -12.97 -3.99
C THR A 94 9.06 -12.01 -3.97
N TYR A 95 9.18 -10.87 -3.28
CA TYR A 95 8.13 -9.85 -3.23
C TYR A 95 7.81 -9.28 -4.61
N VAL A 96 8.81 -8.88 -5.39
CA VAL A 96 8.64 -8.38 -6.76
C VAL A 96 8.00 -9.43 -7.65
N ARG A 97 8.47 -10.69 -7.58
CA ARG A 97 7.85 -11.78 -8.34
C ARG A 97 6.37 -11.94 -7.97
N THR A 98 6.04 -11.89 -6.68
CA THR A 98 4.66 -11.95 -6.22
C THR A 98 3.82 -10.78 -6.72
N LEU A 99 4.35 -9.55 -6.74
CA LEU A 99 3.65 -8.40 -7.32
C LEU A 99 3.34 -8.59 -8.80
N VAL A 100 4.29 -9.12 -9.57
CA VAL A 100 4.14 -9.33 -11.02
C VAL A 100 3.17 -10.47 -11.35
N THR A 101 3.10 -11.50 -10.52
CA THR A 101 2.27 -12.70 -10.80
C THR A 101 0.92 -12.71 -10.08
N SER A 102 0.64 -11.70 -9.26
CA SER A 102 -0.60 -11.61 -8.47
C SER A 102 -1.69 -10.94 -9.30
N ASP A 103 -2.92 -11.47 -9.23
CA ASP A 103 -4.10 -10.85 -9.84
C ASP A 103 -4.82 -9.89 -8.87
N ALA A 104 -4.30 -9.76 -7.64
CA ALA A 104 -4.81 -8.79 -6.67
C ALA A 104 -4.73 -7.35 -7.21
N LEU A 105 -5.88 -6.66 -7.18
CA LEU A 105 -5.95 -5.22 -7.44
C LEU A 105 -5.12 -4.47 -6.40
N ARG A 106 -4.23 -3.59 -6.84
CA ARG A 106 -3.30 -2.81 -6.01
C ARG A 106 -3.65 -1.33 -6.06
N VAL A 107 -3.78 -0.73 -4.89
CA VAL A 107 -4.05 0.72 -4.74
C VAL A 107 -2.91 1.36 -3.96
N ALA A 108 -2.26 2.38 -4.52
CA ALA A 108 -1.26 3.15 -3.80
C ALA A 108 -1.91 4.36 -3.10
N VAL A 109 -1.56 4.60 -1.84
CA VAL A 109 -1.90 5.81 -1.09
C VAL A 109 -0.58 6.50 -0.73
N LEU A 110 -0.26 7.59 -1.41
CA LEU A 110 1.05 8.23 -1.33
C LEU A 110 1.05 9.45 -0.40
N GLU A 111 2.18 9.69 0.29
CA GLU A 111 2.43 10.98 0.92
C GLU A 111 3.05 11.93 -0.14
N GLY A 112 2.23 12.74 -0.80
CA GLY A 112 2.68 13.73 -1.79
C GLY A 112 2.55 13.30 -3.25
N GLY A 113 3.28 13.99 -4.14
CA GLY A 113 3.16 13.82 -5.60
C GLY A 113 3.55 12.42 -6.06
N ALA A 114 2.71 11.80 -6.89
CA ALA A 114 2.98 10.47 -7.44
C ALA A 114 4.12 10.54 -8.47
N PRO A 115 5.21 9.77 -8.29
CA PRO A 115 6.16 9.53 -9.36
C PRO A 115 5.45 8.97 -10.60
N THR A 116 5.77 9.50 -11.78
CA THR A 116 5.08 9.16 -13.05
C THR A 116 5.19 7.68 -13.45
N HIS A 117 6.20 6.97 -12.96
CA HIS A 117 6.41 5.55 -13.25
C HIS A 117 5.54 4.62 -12.40
N LEU A 118 4.88 5.10 -11.34
CA LEU A 118 4.04 4.25 -10.47
C LEU A 118 2.67 3.92 -11.08
N ALA A 119 2.21 4.66 -12.08
CA ALA A 119 0.91 4.44 -12.69
C ALA A 119 0.80 3.06 -13.37
N ASP A 120 1.92 2.52 -13.83
CA ASP A 120 1.97 1.19 -14.46
C ASP A 120 1.95 0.04 -13.42
N ASP A 121 2.25 0.35 -12.16
CA ASP A 121 2.38 -0.64 -11.08
C ASP A 121 1.12 -0.77 -10.22
N PHE A 122 0.13 0.10 -10.39
CA PHE A 122 -1.06 0.15 -9.53
C PHE A 122 -2.34 0.37 -10.35
N ASP A 123 -3.41 -0.34 -9.96
CA ASP A 123 -4.74 -0.17 -10.55
C ASP A 123 -5.37 1.18 -10.21
N ALA A 124 -4.92 1.79 -9.10
CA ALA A 124 -5.30 3.15 -8.73
C ALA A 124 -4.24 3.79 -7.83
N ILE A 125 -4.10 5.11 -7.96
CA ILE A 125 -3.26 5.93 -7.08
C ILE A 125 -4.15 6.97 -6.41
N VAL A 126 -4.05 7.04 -5.09
CA VAL A 126 -4.67 8.06 -4.25
C VAL A 126 -3.54 8.92 -3.69
N SER A 127 -3.55 10.20 -4.05
CA SER A 127 -2.69 11.20 -3.42
C SER A 127 -3.60 12.27 -2.83
N PRO A 128 -3.51 12.58 -1.53
CA PRO A 128 -4.14 13.78 -1.00
C PRO A 128 -3.53 14.98 -1.72
N SER A 129 -4.39 15.77 -2.34
CA SER A 129 -4.07 16.92 -3.18
C SER A 129 -2.82 17.69 -2.72
N THR A 130 -1.91 17.92 -3.67
CA THR A 130 -0.86 18.94 -3.64
C THR A 130 -1.42 20.31 -3.27
N GLY A 131 -1.44 20.65 -1.99
CA GLY A 131 -1.34 22.03 -1.54
C GLY A 131 0.13 22.42 -1.57
N ASP A 132 0.46 23.48 -2.31
CA ASP A 132 1.83 23.99 -2.46
C ASP A 132 2.63 23.99 -1.15
N GLY A 133 3.78 23.32 -1.16
CA GLY A 133 4.80 23.51 -0.12
C GLY A 133 5.45 22.22 0.34
N ALA A 134 6.69 22.01 -0.12
CA ALA A 134 7.60 21.04 0.45
C ALA A 134 7.68 21.20 1.98
N SER A 135 7.27 20.17 2.73
CA SER A 135 7.80 19.93 4.06
C SER A 135 7.77 18.44 4.38
N HIS A 136 8.89 17.95 4.87
CA HIS A 136 9.02 16.61 5.40
C HIS A 136 8.16 16.47 6.67
N GLY A 137 7.24 15.51 6.67
CA GLY A 137 6.59 14.99 7.87
C GLY A 137 5.29 15.70 8.26
N SER A 138 4.25 14.87 8.41
CA SER A 138 2.89 15.17 8.89
C SER A 138 1.89 15.60 7.82
N TYR A 139 0.93 14.71 7.56
CA TYR A 139 -0.34 15.07 6.93
C TYR A 139 -1.09 16.09 7.79
N ALA A 140 -1.70 17.11 7.19
CA ALA A 140 -2.74 17.86 7.87
C ALA A 140 -4.02 17.01 7.92
N LEU A 141 -4.83 17.17 8.98
CA LEU A 141 -6.12 16.47 9.13
C LEU A 141 -7.05 16.59 7.90
N GLY A 142 -6.99 17.72 7.19
CA GLY A 142 -7.73 17.95 5.95
C GLY A 142 -7.27 17.07 4.77
N ASP A 143 -5.97 16.81 4.68
CA ASP A 143 -5.38 16.00 3.62
C ASP A 143 -5.75 14.52 3.79
N MET A 144 -5.74 14.04 5.03
CA MET A 144 -6.13 12.65 5.33
C MET A 144 -7.63 12.40 5.11
N ALA A 145 -8.50 13.36 5.42
CA ALA A 145 -9.92 13.24 5.11
C ALA A 145 -10.18 13.18 3.59
N SER A 146 -9.41 13.96 2.82
CA SER A 146 -9.43 13.93 1.35
C SER A 146 -8.93 12.59 0.79
N ALA A 147 -7.79 12.10 1.28
CA ALA A 147 -7.24 10.79 0.90
C ALA A 147 -8.20 9.64 1.24
N ARG A 148 -8.83 9.67 2.42
CA ARG A 148 -9.83 8.68 2.83
C ARG A 148 -11.03 8.67 1.89
N GLY A 149 -11.59 9.84 1.58
CA GLY A 149 -12.74 9.95 0.67
C GLY A 149 -12.42 9.43 -0.74
N ALA A 150 -11.23 9.77 -1.26
CA ALA A 150 -10.74 9.26 -2.54
C ALA A 150 -10.52 7.74 -2.50
N LEU A 151 -9.89 7.21 -1.45
CA LEU A 151 -9.69 5.77 -1.26
C LEU A 151 -11.04 5.03 -1.21
N ALA A 152 -12.03 5.56 -0.50
CA ALA A 152 -13.37 4.98 -0.42
C ALA A 152 -14.08 4.95 -1.78
N ALA A 153 -13.87 5.97 -2.62
CA ALA A 153 -14.41 6.00 -3.98
C ALA A 153 -13.75 4.93 -4.86
N VAL A 154 -12.41 4.84 -4.82
CA VAL A 154 -11.62 3.83 -5.56
C VAL A 154 -12.04 2.42 -5.15
N LEU A 155 -12.06 2.11 -3.86
CA LEU A 155 -12.38 0.77 -3.37
C LEU A 155 -13.82 0.35 -3.74
N ARG A 156 -14.77 1.29 -3.75
CA ARG A 156 -16.14 1.01 -4.22
C ARG A 156 -16.21 0.78 -5.72
N GLY A 157 -15.46 1.55 -6.53
CA GLY A 157 -15.35 1.35 -7.97
C GLY A 157 -14.78 -0.02 -8.31
N LEU A 158 -13.70 -0.42 -7.64
CA LEU A 158 -13.09 -1.75 -7.80
C LEU A 158 -14.06 -2.87 -7.39
N ALA A 159 -14.77 -2.71 -6.27
CA ALA A 159 -15.76 -3.69 -5.82
C ALA A 159 -16.98 -3.81 -6.77
N ALA A 160 -17.31 -2.74 -7.49
CA ALA A 160 -18.39 -2.72 -8.48
C ALA A 160 -17.97 -3.25 -9.86
N GLY A 161 -16.68 -3.55 -10.08
CA GLY A 161 -16.15 -3.95 -11.38
C GLY A 161 -16.13 -2.83 -12.42
N THR A 162 -16.29 -1.58 -11.98
CA THR A 162 -16.19 -0.40 -12.85
C THR A 162 -14.74 0.05 -12.88
N HIS A 163 -13.91 -0.67 -13.64
CA HIS A 163 -12.60 -0.17 -14.05
C HIS A 163 -12.84 0.87 -15.14
N ASP A 164 -13.14 2.10 -14.74
CA ASP A 164 -13.23 3.19 -15.70
C ASP A 164 -11.80 3.55 -16.11
N GLU A 165 -11.42 3.19 -17.33
CA GLU A 165 -10.22 3.67 -18.02
C GLU A 165 -10.34 5.20 -18.19
N THR A 166 -10.18 5.96 -17.12
CA THR A 166 -10.08 7.42 -17.20
C THR A 166 -8.69 7.84 -16.75
N PRO A 167 -7.87 8.41 -17.66
CA PRO A 167 -6.62 9.02 -17.28
C PRO A 167 -6.97 10.27 -16.47
N PHE A 168 -6.39 10.37 -15.27
CA PHE A 168 -6.52 11.55 -14.43
C PHE A 168 -6.13 12.80 -15.24
N ALA A 169 -7.06 13.78 -15.27
CA ALA A 169 -6.86 15.14 -15.72
C ALA A 169 -6.43 16.04 -14.56
#